data_AF-A0A954G7C4-F1
#
_entry.id   AF-A0A954G7C4-F1
#
_cell.length_a   1.000
_cell.length_b   1.000
_cell.length_c   1.000
_cell.angle_alpha   90.00
_cell.angle_beta   90.00
_cell.angle_gamma   90.00
#
_symmetry.space_group_name_H-M   'P 1'
#
loop_
_entity.id
_entity.type
_entity.pdbx_description
1 polymer ?
#
loop_
_entity_poly.entity_id
_entity_poly.type
_entity_poly.pdbx_seq_one_letter_code
_entity_poly.pdbx_strand_id
1 'polypeptide(L)'
;DGRVFPTRVEVDGNLLTFRRQTSQSCKLNIVWNITDFGRPVIRTASLSEREEPYVLLLELARGKISTLKDQLSVWQIAGLNIPDGLWKLHDEAFSAFSKAAVIQDQLEECSELAGIALQKAHAAAEMLVQLYARQRLTILHQRAQSMKLPVSLGCNLGELIPNTQETKQICQAFDAVNTDLINWKMIELYEGDQNWDLCDQQVAWCEKNHLLIRGGCLLDFAPQGLPDWLESWKLDMANFQSIISHFIETAITRYTGSIRTWTLVSAMNTGGVFGLNEETRLTLTARAIEVAKQTDDSIQCFIRVEQPWGDYLSKGQHQLSPMQFVDAIDRLGVGLSGIDLELSIGYYPNGSHHHDLLDISKLID
;
A
#
# COMPACT_ATOMS: atom_id res chain seq x y z
N ASP A 1 2.27 13.28 12.00
CA ASP A 1 1.85 13.68 10.64
C ASP A 1 2.47 12.81 9.53
N GLY A 2 3.31 11.82 9.86
CA GLY A 2 3.86 10.91 8.83
C GLY A 2 4.94 11.55 7.95
N ARG A 3 5.44 12.74 8.33
CA ARG A 3 6.54 13.38 7.63
C ARG A 3 7.82 12.57 7.80
N VAL A 4 8.49 12.32 6.70
CA VAL A 4 9.81 11.69 6.65
C VAL A 4 10.84 12.78 6.41
N PHE A 5 11.90 12.76 7.20
CA PHE A 5 12.98 13.73 7.09
C PHE A 5 14.14 13.11 6.30
N PRO A 6 14.67 13.81 5.27
CA PRO A 6 15.94 13.44 4.68
C PRO A 6 17.00 13.35 5.78
N THR A 7 17.54 12.14 5.98
CA THR A 7 18.39 11.83 7.10
C THR A 7 19.66 11.17 6.58
N ARG A 8 20.82 11.72 6.97
CA ARG A 8 22.10 11.10 6.71
C ARG A 8 22.35 10.04 7.78
N VAL A 9 22.66 8.83 7.34
CA VAL A 9 22.97 7.70 8.22
C VAL A 9 24.48 7.47 8.20
N GLU A 10 25.09 7.44 9.38
CA GLU A 10 26.50 7.13 9.57
C GLU A 10 26.61 5.89 10.46
N VAL A 11 27.42 4.91 10.04
CA VAL A 11 27.69 3.68 10.79
C VAL A 11 29.15 3.73 11.25
N ASP A 12 29.38 3.70 12.55
CA ASP A 12 30.71 3.62 13.15
C ASP A 12 30.73 2.52 14.22
N GLY A 13 31.32 1.37 13.87
CA GLY A 13 31.29 0.17 14.71
C GLY A 13 29.86 -0.23 15.08
N ASN A 14 29.54 -0.14 16.38
CA ASN A 14 28.23 -0.49 16.93
C ASN A 14 27.28 0.72 17.08
N LEU A 15 27.67 1.90 16.55
CA LEU A 15 26.88 3.12 16.63
C LEU A 15 26.25 3.44 15.28
N LEU A 16 24.93 3.63 15.29
CA LEU A 16 24.15 4.09 14.15
C LEU A 16 23.70 5.52 14.41
N THR A 17 24.31 6.49 13.72
CA THR A 17 24.03 7.92 13.90
C THR A 17 23.16 8.45 12.78
N PHE A 18 22.06 9.11 13.15
CA PHE A 18 21.12 9.72 12.22
C PHE A 18 21.20 11.24 12.33
N ARG A 19 21.68 11.91 11.28
CA ARG A 19 21.80 13.37 11.22
C ARG A 19 20.75 13.96 10.29
N ARG A 20 20.01 14.95 10.79
CA ARG A 20 18.95 15.67 10.04
C ARG A 20 19.03 17.17 10.34
N GLN A 21 18.41 17.98 9.49
CA GLN A 21 18.40 19.44 9.65
C GLN A 21 17.40 19.93 10.71
N THR A 22 16.38 19.12 11.04
CA THR A 22 15.31 19.48 11.96
C THR A 22 15.50 18.83 13.32
N SER A 23 15.45 19.64 14.39
CA SER A 23 15.52 19.14 15.76
C SER A 23 14.11 18.92 16.34
N GLN A 24 13.63 17.69 16.25
CA GLN A 24 12.34 17.22 16.77
C GLN A 24 12.46 15.75 17.19
N SER A 25 11.55 15.24 18.03
CA SER A 25 11.51 13.79 18.29
C SER A 25 11.08 13.02 17.03
N CYS A 26 11.68 11.86 16.77
CA CYS A 26 11.34 11.06 15.59
C CYS A 26 11.20 9.57 15.91
N LYS A 27 10.56 8.83 15.02
CA LYS A 27 10.52 7.37 15.06
C LYS A 27 11.48 6.84 14.00
N LEU A 28 12.26 5.83 14.34
CA LEU A 28 13.12 5.12 13.40
C LEU A 28 12.34 3.93 12.84
N ASN A 29 12.27 3.83 11.51
CA ASN A 29 11.85 2.62 10.80
C ASN A 29 13.11 1.93 10.27
N ILE A 30 13.31 0.66 10.60
CA ILE A 30 14.48 -0.11 10.17
C ILE A 30 14.11 -1.55 9.88
N VAL A 31 14.73 -2.15 8.86
CA VAL A 31 14.65 -3.58 8.60
C VAL A 31 15.49 -4.31 9.65
N TRP A 32 14.86 -5.19 10.44
CA TRP A 32 15.55 -5.90 11.52
C TRP A 32 15.20 -7.38 11.53
N ASN A 33 16.18 -8.24 11.81
CA ASN A 33 15.96 -9.68 11.89
C ASN A 33 15.29 -10.05 13.21
N ILE A 34 14.14 -10.71 13.14
CA ILE A 34 13.40 -11.23 14.28
C ILE A 34 13.31 -12.74 14.14
N THR A 35 13.68 -13.45 15.20
CA THR A 35 13.52 -14.90 15.30
C THR A 35 12.08 -15.29 14.97
N ASP A 36 11.91 -16.26 14.08
CA ASP A 36 10.62 -16.78 13.55
C ASP A 36 9.82 -15.85 12.63
N PHE A 37 10.18 -14.57 12.49
CA PHE A 37 9.43 -13.59 11.66
C PHE A 37 10.23 -12.98 10.50
N GLY A 38 11.50 -13.39 10.32
CA GLY A 38 12.34 -12.92 9.22
C GLY A 38 12.82 -11.48 9.42
N ARG A 39 12.74 -10.65 8.37
CA ARG A 39 13.27 -9.28 8.36
C ARG A 39 12.19 -8.23 8.07
N PRO A 40 11.18 -8.05 8.93
CA PRO A 40 10.21 -6.99 8.76
C PRO A 40 10.84 -5.60 9.02
N VAL A 41 10.18 -4.56 8.54
CA VAL A 41 10.39 -3.19 9.01
C VAL A 41 9.78 -3.06 10.39
N ILE A 42 10.58 -2.60 11.34
CA ILE A 42 10.17 -2.35 12.71
C ILE A 42 10.35 -0.88 13.01
N ARG A 43 9.43 -0.34 13.81
CA ARG A 43 9.41 1.06 14.21
C ARG A 43 9.68 1.21 15.71
N THR A 44 10.55 2.15 16.08
CA THR A 44 10.75 2.54 17.49
C THR A 44 9.57 3.34 18.05
N ALA A 45 9.57 3.56 19.37
CA ALA A 45 8.81 4.67 19.94
C ALA A 45 9.35 6.03 19.46
N SER A 46 8.70 7.14 19.84
CA SER A 46 9.24 8.47 19.57
C SER A 46 10.51 8.68 20.40
N LEU A 47 11.64 8.87 19.72
CA LEU A 47 12.95 9.09 20.34
C LEU A 47 13.28 10.58 20.30
N SER A 48 13.70 11.12 21.44
CA SER A 48 14.21 12.49 21.53
C SER A 48 15.63 12.55 20.99
N GLU A 49 16.01 13.70 20.42
CA GLU A 49 17.39 13.92 20.01
C GLU A 49 18.30 14.03 21.24
N ARG A 50 19.41 13.28 21.24
CA ARG A 50 20.43 13.29 22.29
C ARG A 50 21.76 12.75 21.77
N GLU A 51 22.85 13.13 22.43
CA GLU A 51 24.20 12.61 22.16
C GLU A 51 24.39 11.18 22.68
N GLU A 52 23.76 10.84 23.81
CA GLU A 52 23.88 9.50 24.40
C GLU A 52 23.19 8.44 23.52
N PRO A 53 23.88 7.35 23.13
CA PRO A 53 23.29 6.31 22.31
C PRO A 53 22.04 5.68 22.94
N TYR A 54 21.08 5.29 22.11
CA TYR A 54 19.99 4.40 22.52
C TYR A 54 20.40 2.94 22.31
N VAL A 55 19.91 2.03 23.16
CA VAL A 55 19.99 0.59 22.88
C VAL A 55 18.95 0.26 21.81
N LEU A 56 19.39 0.05 20.57
CA LEU A 56 18.51 -0.08 19.40
C LEU A 56 17.42 -1.15 19.61
N LEU A 57 17.79 -2.38 19.99
CA LEU A 57 16.82 -3.47 20.17
C LEU A 57 15.78 -3.16 21.25
N LEU A 58 16.21 -2.49 22.34
CA LEU A 58 15.29 -2.09 23.41
C LEU A 58 14.24 -1.11 22.89
N GLU A 59 14.65 -0.13 22.08
CA GLU A 59 13.73 0.87 21.53
C GLU A 59 12.83 0.33 20.41
N LEU A 60 13.32 -0.66 19.65
CA LEU A 60 12.48 -1.43 18.70
C LEU A 60 11.43 -2.25 19.46
N ALA A 61 11.82 -2.94 20.55
CA ALA A 61 10.89 -3.66 21.41
C ALA A 61 9.86 -2.72 22.05
N ARG A 62 10.29 -1.56 22.55
CA ARG A 62 9.40 -0.51 23.09
C ARG A 62 8.36 -0.08 22.07
N GLY A 63 8.78 0.18 20.84
CA GLY A 63 7.90 0.60 19.75
C GLY A 63 6.86 -0.45 19.37
N LYS A 64 7.29 -1.72 19.25
CA LYS A 64 6.39 -2.84 18.93
C LYS A 64 5.38 -3.11 20.06
N ILE A 65 5.83 -3.15 21.31
CA ILE A 65 4.96 -3.38 22.48
C ILE A 65 3.94 -2.25 22.63
N SER A 66 4.36 -1.00 22.45
CA SER A 66 3.42 0.14 22.46
C SER A 66 2.35 -0.04 21.37
N THR A 67 2.77 -0.35 20.14
CA THR A 67 1.85 -0.54 19.01
C THR A 67 0.86 -1.68 19.26
N LEU A 68 1.34 -2.81 19.80
CA LEU A 68 0.51 -3.96 20.18
C LEU A 68 -0.51 -3.57 21.26
N LYS A 69 -0.06 -2.92 22.33
CA LYS A 69 -0.92 -2.51 23.45
C LYS A 69 -2.02 -1.55 23.01
N ASP A 70 -1.67 -0.57 22.18
CA ASP A 70 -2.61 0.41 21.64
C ASP A 70 -3.70 -0.30 20.81
N GLN A 71 -3.30 -1.17 19.87
CA GLN A 71 -4.28 -1.88 19.03
C GLN A 71 -5.15 -2.85 19.83
N LEU A 72 -4.54 -3.59 20.75
CA LEU A 72 -5.23 -4.51 21.65
C LEU A 72 -6.32 -3.77 22.42
N SER A 73 -5.99 -2.60 23.01
CA SER A 73 -6.94 -1.78 23.74
C SER A 73 -8.10 -1.29 22.86
N VAL A 74 -7.80 -0.79 21.65
CA VAL A 74 -8.82 -0.33 20.70
C VAL A 74 -9.79 -1.46 20.34
N TRP A 75 -9.27 -2.63 19.99
CA TRP A 75 -10.11 -3.76 19.60
C TRP A 75 -10.86 -4.38 20.77
N GLN A 76 -10.28 -4.41 21.97
CA GLN A 76 -10.98 -4.84 23.17
C GLN A 76 -12.19 -3.95 23.48
N ILE A 77 -12.02 -2.62 23.38
CA ILE A 77 -13.11 -1.65 23.55
C ILE A 77 -14.18 -1.85 22.47
N ALA A 78 -13.78 -2.18 21.24
CA ALA A 78 -14.68 -2.52 20.14
C ALA A 78 -15.40 -3.88 20.31
N GLY A 79 -15.13 -4.61 21.39
CA GLY A 79 -15.79 -5.88 21.74
C GLY A 79 -15.08 -7.13 21.24
N LEU A 80 -13.80 -7.04 20.82
CA LEU A 80 -13.00 -8.21 20.48
C LEU A 80 -12.79 -9.07 21.74
N ASN A 81 -13.16 -10.36 21.66
CA ASN A 81 -12.89 -11.30 22.73
C ASN A 81 -11.43 -11.77 22.68
N ILE A 82 -10.67 -11.53 23.75
CA ILE A 82 -9.24 -11.82 23.80
C ILE A 82 -9.01 -13.06 24.69
N PRO A 83 -8.48 -14.17 24.15
CA PRO A 83 -8.21 -15.37 24.91
C PRO A 83 -6.96 -15.23 25.80
N ASP A 84 -6.89 -16.03 26.88
CA ASP A 84 -5.77 -16.04 27.84
C ASP A 84 -4.40 -16.27 27.20
N GLY A 85 -4.35 -17.04 26.09
CA GLY A 85 -3.12 -17.29 25.35
C GLY A 85 -2.48 -16.01 24.80
N LEU A 86 -3.30 -15.03 24.40
CA LEU A 86 -2.81 -13.74 23.92
C LEU A 86 -2.28 -12.89 25.08
N TRP A 87 -3.01 -12.85 26.20
CA TRP A 87 -2.56 -12.17 27.41
C TRP A 87 -1.23 -12.71 27.92
N LYS A 88 -1.06 -14.03 27.91
CA LYS A 88 0.21 -14.67 28.26
C LYS A 88 1.37 -14.18 27.38
N LEU A 89 1.19 -14.13 26.05
CA LEU A 89 2.24 -13.64 25.14
C LEU A 89 2.54 -12.15 25.36
N HIS A 90 1.49 -11.35 25.57
CA HIS A 90 1.63 -9.93 25.90
C HIS A 90 2.44 -9.72 27.19
N ASP A 91 2.13 -10.46 28.25
CA ASP A 91 2.78 -10.33 29.55
C ASP A 91 4.22 -10.85 29.53
N GLU A 92 4.48 -11.95 28.80
CA GLU A 92 5.84 -12.44 28.54
C GLU A 92 6.69 -11.39 27.80
N ALA A 93 6.14 -10.76 26.75
CA ALA A 93 6.81 -9.69 26.01
C ALA A 93 7.12 -8.49 26.91
N PHE A 94 6.12 -8.02 27.67
CA PHE A 94 6.27 -6.87 28.56
C PHE A 94 7.24 -7.15 29.72
N SER A 95 7.24 -8.37 30.26
CA SER A 95 8.16 -8.78 31.32
C SER A 95 9.61 -8.81 30.84
N ALA A 96 9.88 -9.40 29.67
CA ALA A 96 11.21 -9.41 29.06
C ALA A 96 11.71 -7.98 28.76
N PHE A 97 10.83 -7.14 28.22
CA PHE A 97 11.12 -5.72 27.96
C PHE A 97 11.43 -4.95 29.24
N SER A 98 10.62 -5.13 30.29
CA SER A 98 10.80 -4.43 31.56
C SER A 98 12.13 -4.78 32.22
N LYS A 99 12.55 -6.05 32.14
CA LYS A 99 13.86 -6.50 32.60
C LYS A 99 14.98 -5.88 31.77
N ALA A 100 14.88 -5.89 30.44
CA ALA A 100 15.86 -5.25 29.57
C ALA A 100 16.00 -3.75 29.87
N ALA A 101 14.90 -3.05 30.11
CA ALA A 101 14.88 -1.61 30.36
C ALA A 101 15.61 -1.18 31.64
N VAL A 102 15.82 -2.07 32.61
CA VAL A 102 16.51 -1.75 33.88
C VAL A 102 18.00 -2.14 33.88
N ILE A 103 18.49 -2.82 32.85
CA ILE A 103 19.90 -3.26 32.71
C ILE A 103 20.57 -2.67 31.47
N GLN A 104 20.23 -1.43 31.10
CA GLN A 104 20.74 -0.77 29.89
C GLN A 104 22.28 -0.59 29.88
N ASP A 105 22.92 -0.66 31.04
CA ASP A 105 24.36 -0.66 31.23
C ASP A 105 25.02 -1.99 30.81
N GLN A 106 24.28 -3.08 30.79
CA GLN A 106 24.72 -4.42 30.39
C GLN A 106 24.20 -4.74 28.97
N LEU A 107 24.85 -4.15 27.97
CA LEU A 107 24.34 -4.10 26.58
C LEU A 107 24.01 -5.47 25.97
N GLU A 108 24.81 -6.50 26.24
CA GLU A 108 24.61 -7.85 25.70
C GLU A 108 23.34 -8.49 26.28
N GLU A 109 23.22 -8.57 27.61
CA GLU A 109 22.04 -9.12 28.30
C GLU A 109 20.77 -8.29 28.02
N CYS A 110 20.91 -6.95 27.98
CA CYS A 110 19.82 -6.05 27.59
C CYS A 110 19.32 -6.37 26.17
N SER A 111 20.23 -6.60 25.23
CA SER A 111 19.90 -6.90 23.83
C SER A 111 19.25 -8.27 23.66
N GLU A 112 19.69 -9.28 24.41
CA GLU A 112 19.07 -10.60 24.44
C GLU A 112 17.62 -10.54 24.95
N LEU A 113 17.40 -9.90 26.11
CA LEU A 113 16.06 -9.74 26.67
C LEU A 113 15.15 -8.89 25.78
N ALA A 114 15.68 -7.83 25.16
CA ALA A 114 14.94 -7.02 24.19
C ALA A 114 14.56 -7.84 22.94
N GLY A 115 15.44 -8.73 22.48
CA GLY A 115 15.16 -9.67 21.39
C GLY A 115 14.02 -10.63 21.72
N ILE A 116 14.01 -11.21 22.94
CA ILE A 116 12.92 -12.05 23.43
C ILE A 116 11.60 -11.26 23.48
N ALA A 117 11.64 -10.04 24.02
CA ALA A 117 10.48 -9.17 24.07
C ALA A 117 9.91 -8.88 22.68
N LEU A 118 10.78 -8.60 21.71
CA LEU A 118 10.41 -8.32 20.34
C LEU A 118 9.78 -9.54 19.65
N GLN A 119 10.37 -10.73 19.80
CA GLN A 119 9.82 -11.99 19.27
C GLN A 119 8.42 -12.26 19.82
N LYS A 120 8.24 -12.17 21.15
CA LYS A 120 6.94 -12.40 21.81
C LYS A 120 5.90 -11.36 21.42
N ALA A 121 6.30 -10.10 21.28
CA ALA A 121 5.40 -9.04 20.82
C ALA A 121 4.93 -9.25 19.37
N HIS A 122 5.76 -9.81 18.48
CA HIS A 122 5.35 -10.17 17.12
C HIS A 122 4.39 -11.37 17.11
N ALA A 123 4.67 -12.41 17.90
CA ALA A 123 3.75 -13.54 18.07
C ALA A 123 2.38 -13.10 18.61
N ALA A 124 2.35 -12.21 19.59
CA ALA A 124 1.12 -11.63 20.11
C ALA A 124 0.38 -10.79 19.05
N ALA A 125 1.11 -10.00 18.27
CA ALA A 125 0.54 -9.16 17.20
C ALA A 125 -0.09 -10.00 16.09
N GLU A 126 0.57 -11.07 15.64
CA GLU A 126 0.02 -11.98 14.63
C GLU A 126 -1.25 -12.66 15.14
N MET A 127 -1.22 -13.18 16.37
CA MET A 127 -2.40 -13.79 17.01
C MET A 127 -3.55 -12.79 17.14
N LEU A 128 -3.27 -11.54 17.51
CA LEU A 128 -4.28 -10.48 17.66
C LEU A 128 -5.02 -10.23 16.33
N VAL A 129 -4.29 -10.09 15.23
CA VAL A 129 -4.87 -9.83 13.90
C VAL A 129 -5.68 -11.02 13.40
N GLN A 130 -5.16 -12.25 13.57
CA GLN A 130 -5.89 -13.47 13.20
C GLN A 130 -7.21 -13.60 13.99
N LEU A 131 -7.20 -13.28 15.29
CA LEU A 131 -8.40 -13.27 16.12
C LEU A 131 -9.41 -12.21 15.67
N TYR A 132 -8.95 -10.99 15.39
CA TYR A 132 -9.79 -9.92 14.86
C TYR A 132 -10.47 -10.33 13.56
N ALA A 133 -9.69 -10.79 12.57
CA ALA A 133 -10.22 -11.22 11.29
C ALA A 133 -11.24 -12.35 11.45
N ARG A 134 -10.94 -13.39 12.23
CA ARG A 134 -11.83 -14.54 12.44
C ARG A 134 -13.15 -14.15 13.12
N GLN A 135 -13.11 -13.33 14.16
CA GLN A 135 -14.33 -12.90 14.86
C GLN A 135 -15.18 -11.98 13.98
N ARG A 136 -14.56 -11.04 13.26
CA ARG A 136 -15.26 -10.16 12.31
C ARG A 136 -15.94 -10.95 11.21
N LEU A 137 -15.24 -11.91 10.59
CA LEU A 137 -15.83 -12.81 9.59
C LEU A 137 -16.97 -13.65 10.15
N THR A 138 -16.85 -14.15 11.37
CA THR A 138 -17.92 -14.90 12.04
C THR A 138 -19.18 -14.04 12.23
N ILE A 139 -19.02 -12.80 12.67
CA ILE A 139 -20.13 -11.85 12.84
C ILE A 139 -20.77 -11.52 11.49
N LEU A 140 -19.96 -11.29 10.46
CA LEU A 140 -20.45 -11.02 9.10
C LEU A 140 -21.27 -12.21 8.56
N HIS A 141 -20.77 -13.44 8.72
CA HIS A 141 -21.48 -14.66 8.31
C HIS A 141 -22.81 -14.87 9.06
N GLN A 142 -22.88 -14.50 10.35
CA GLN A 142 -24.13 -14.60 11.11
C GLN A 142 -25.17 -13.56 10.71
N ARG A 143 -24.73 -12.36 10.29
CA ARG A 143 -25.62 -11.25 9.92
C ARG A 143 -26.07 -11.31 8.46
N ALA A 144 -25.20 -11.78 7.57
CA ALA A 144 -25.54 -11.89 6.16
C ALA A 144 -26.49 -13.08 5.95
N GLN A 145 -27.66 -12.82 5.35
CA GLN A 145 -28.56 -13.89 4.90
C GLN A 145 -27.91 -14.73 3.77
N SER A 146 -26.83 -14.24 3.15
CA SER A 146 -26.02 -14.95 2.17
C SER A 146 -24.60 -15.18 2.70
N MET A 147 -24.01 -16.35 2.40
CA MET A 147 -22.63 -16.69 2.75
C MET A 147 -21.56 -15.93 1.92
N LYS A 148 -21.95 -14.92 1.12
CA LYS A 148 -21.01 -14.19 0.27
C LYS A 148 -20.51 -12.95 1.01
N LEU A 149 -19.22 -12.92 1.29
CA LEU A 149 -18.54 -11.71 1.75
C LEU A 149 -18.63 -10.64 0.67
N PRO A 150 -18.78 -9.35 1.02
CA PRO A 150 -18.78 -8.25 0.06
C PRO A 150 -17.34 -7.91 -0.40
N VAL A 151 -16.57 -8.94 -0.75
CA VAL A 151 -15.20 -8.84 -1.24
C VAL A 151 -15.09 -9.65 -2.51
N SER A 152 -14.29 -9.17 -3.44
CA SER A 152 -13.95 -9.90 -4.66
C SER A 152 -12.50 -10.37 -4.60
N LEU A 153 -12.23 -11.57 -5.07
CA LEU A 153 -10.89 -12.07 -5.30
C LEU A 153 -10.66 -12.11 -6.81
N GLY A 154 -9.72 -11.30 -7.29
CA GLY A 154 -9.42 -11.22 -8.72
C GLY A 154 -7.98 -11.54 -9.08
N CYS A 155 -7.79 -11.92 -10.34
CA CYS A 155 -6.49 -12.14 -10.96
C CYS A 155 -6.23 -11.13 -12.07
N ASN A 156 -4.95 -10.85 -12.35
CA ASN A 156 -4.52 -10.13 -13.54
C ASN A 156 -4.21 -11.15 -14.65
N LEU A 157 -4.81 -10.98 -15.83
CA LEU A 157 -4.63 -11.87 -16.97
C LEU A 157 -3.35 -11.58 -17.76
N GLY A 158 -2.73 -10.41 -17.60
CA GLY A 158 -1.69 -9.94 -18.51
C GLY A 158 -2.19 -10.04 -19.95
N GLU A 159 -1.37 -10.59 -20.85
CA GLU A 159 -1.74 -10.81 -22.26
C GLU A 159 -2.49 -12.12 -22.53
N LEU A 160 -2.87 -12.86 -21.48
CA LEU A 160 -3.50 -14.17 -21.63
C LEU A 160 -4.97 -14.05 -22.09
N ILE A 161 -5.34 -14.81 -23.11
CA ILE A 161 -6.73 -15.13 -23.43
C ILE A 161 -7.00 -16.57 -22.98
N PRO A 162 -7.75 -16.79 -21.88
CA PRO A 162 -7.87 -18.12 -21.29
C PRO A 162 -8.52 -19.14 -22.23
N ASN A 163 -7.86 -20.27 -22.45
CA ASN A 163 -8.45 -21.42 -23.12
C ASN A 163 -9.50 -22.11 -22.22
N THR A 164 -10.15 -23.17 -22.71
CA THR A 164 -11.22 -23.87 -21.97
C THR A 164 -10.77 -24.43 -20.61
N GLN A 165 -9.52 -24.89 -20.49
CA GLN A 165 -9.00 -25.43 -19.24
C GLN A 165 -8.64 -24.31 -18.26
N GLU A 166 -7.93 -23.29 -18.72
CA GLU A 166 -7.57 -22.10 -17.93
C GLU A 166 -8.83 -21.38 -17.45
N THR A 167 -9.86 -21.28 -18.29
CA THR A 167 -11.16 -20.69 -17.93
C THR A 167 -11.76 -21.38 -16.72
N LYS A 168 -11.76 -22.72 -16.69
CA LYS A 168 -12.28 -23.49 -15.55
C LYS A 168 -11.48 -23.22 -14.28
N GLN A 169 -10.15 -23.17 -14.38
CA GLN A 169 -9.27 -22.93 -13.25
C GLN A 169 -9.45 -21.53 -12.67
N ILE A 170 -9.49 -20.51 -13.55
CA ILE A 170 -9.68 -19.11 -13.15
C ILE A 170 -11.06 -18.93 -12.51
N CYS A 171 -12.14 -19.38 -13.16
CA CYS A 171 -13.49 -19.21 -12.64
C CYS A 171 -13.77 -20.05 -11.38
N GLN A 172 -12.96 -21.06 -11.08
CA GLN A 172 -13.04 -21.79 -9.81
C GLN A 172 -12.38 -21.02 -8.65
N ALA A 173 -11.35 -20.22 -8.94
CA ALA A 173 -10.56 -19.53 -7.92
C ALA A 173 -10.96 -18.05 -7.73
N PHE A 174 -11.41 -17.38 -8.80
CA PHE A 174 -11.62 -15.93 -8.85
C PHE A 174 -13.06 -15.60 -9.27
N ASP A 175 -13.61 -14.53 -8.69
CA ASP A 175 -14.90 -13.94 -9.05
C ASP A 175 -14.78 -12.55 -9.70
N ALA A 176 -13.55 -12.05 -9.76
CA ALA A 176 -13.20 -10.81 -10.45
C ALA A 176 -11.94 -10.98 -11.30
N VAL A 177 -11.73 -10.04 -12.21
CA VAL A 177 -10.52 -9.92 -13.01
C VAL A 177 -10.08 -8.46 -12.95
N ASN A 178 -8.79 -8.26 -12.68
CA ASN A 178 -8.17 -6.96 -12.85
C ASN A 178 -7.55 -6.91 -14.24
N THR A 179 -8.12 -6.14 -15.14
CA THR A 179 -7.55 -5.92 -16.46
C THR A 179 -6.64 -4.70 -16.39
N ASP A 180 -5.48 -4.86 -15.74
CA ASP A 180 -4.32 -3.95 -15.91
C ASP A 180 -3.90 -3.83 -17.40
N LEU A 181 -4.50 -4.64 -18.27
CA LEU A 181 -4.41 -4.60 -19.71
C LEU A 181 -4.99 -3.32 -20.35
N ILE A 182 -5.97 -2.64 -19.73
CA ILE A 182 -6.45 -1.35 -20.23
C ILE A 182 -5.47 -0.25 -19.79
N ASN A 183 -4.22 -0.42 -20.18
CA ASN A 183 -3.12 0.49 -19.97
C ASN A 183 -2.76 1.13 -21.31
N TRP A 184 -2.64 2.45 -21.32
CA TRP A 184 -2.36 3.21 -22.52
C TRP A 184 -1.16 2.70 -23.32
N LYS A 185 -0.09 2.28 -22.64
CA LYS A 185 1.12 1.79 -23.30
C LYS A 185 0.87 0.56 -24.18
N MET A 186 0.01 -0.35 -23.73
CA MET A 186 -0.30 -1.57 -24.47
C MET A 186 -1.29 -1.32 -25.60
N ILE A 187 -2.13 -0.29 -25.46
CA ILE A 187 -3.14 0.07 -26.44
C ILE A 187 -2.55 0.90 -27.58
N GLU A 188 -1.66 1.85 -27.28
CA GLU A 188 -1.16 2.83 -28.24
C GLU A 188 0.37 2.88 -28.23
N LEU A 189 0.99 1.86 -28.85
CA LEU A 189 2.45 1.74 -28.97
C LEU A 189 3.05 2.88 -29.80
N TYR A 190 2.32 3.33 -30.82
CA TYR A 190 2.68 4.45 -31.69
C TYR A 190 1.54 5.48 -31.67
N GLU A 191 1.90 6.77 -31.68
CA GLU A 191 0.93 7.87 -31.66
C GLU A 191 -0.11 7.72 -32.78
N GLY A 192 -1.39 7.66 -32.39
CA GLY A 192 -2.54 7.52 -33.28
C GLY A 192 -2.89 6.08 -33.70
N ASP A 193 -2.06 5.09 -33.38
CA ASP A 193 -2.30 3.68 -33.73
C ASP A 193 -2.79 2.90 -32.49
N GLN A 194 -4.10 2.94 -32.25
CA GLN A 194 -4.73 2.28 -31.12
C GLN A 194 -5.20 0.87 -31.46
N ASN A 195 -4.67 -0.13 -30.74
CA ASN A 195 -5.09 -1.52 -30.82
C ASN A 195 -5.86 -1.95 -29.56
N TRP A 196 -7.15 -2.19 -29.72
CA TRP A 196 -8.05 -2.59 -28.63
C TRP A 196 -8.40 -4.09 -28.65
N ASP A 197 -7.93 -4.85 -29.65
CA ASP A 197 -8.42 -6.21 -29.94
C ASP A 197 -8.26 -7.18 -28.77
N LEU A 198 -7.13 -7.10 -28.05
CA LEU A 198 -6.86 -7.95 -26.90
C LEU A 198 -7.74 -7.57 -25.71
N CYS A 199 -7.93 -6.27 -25.47
CA CYS A 199 -8.80 -5.76 -24.41
C CYS A 199 -10.24 -6.20 -24.64
N ASP A 200 -10.75 -6.04 -25.87
CA ASP A 200 -12.11 -6.43 -26.24
C ASP A 200 -12.34 -7.93 -26.04
N GLN A 201 -11.37 -8.76 -26.43
CA GLN A 201 -11.45 -10.21 -26.24
C GLN A 201 -11.48 -10.60 -24.76
N GLN A 202 -10.67 -9.96 -23.93
CA GLN A 202 -10.67 -10.21 -22.48
C GLN A 202 -11.96 -9.74 -21.81
N VAL A 203 -12.48 -8.56 -22.18
CA VAL A 203 -13.75 -8.04 -21.66
C VAL A 203 -14.90 -8.98 -22.04
N ALA A 204 -15.00 -9.37 -23.32
CA ALA A 204 -16.02 -10.30 -23.78
C ALA A 204 -15.93 -11.67 -23.08
N TRP A 205 -14.71 -12.15 -22.82
CA TRP A 205 -14.50 -13.38 -22.05
C TRP A 205 -14.95 -13.23 -20.60
N CYS A 206 -14.67 -12.10 -19.94
CA CYS A 206 -15.11 -11.84 -18.57
C CYS A 206 -16.65 -11.75 -18.47
N GLU A 207 -17.30 -11.04 -19.39
CA GLU A 207 -18.75 -10.91 -19.45
C GLU A 207 -19.43 -12.28 -19.63
N LYS A 208 -18.90 -13.09 -20.55
CA LYS A 208 -19.41 -14.45 -20.81
C LYS A 208 -19.34 -15.36 -19.58
N ASN A 209 -18.36 -15.15 -18.70
CA ASN A 209 -18.16 -15.94 -17.48
C ASN A 209 -18.70 -15.25 -16.22
N HIS A 210 -19.39 -14.11 -16.35
CA HIS A 210 -19.98 -13.35 -15.24
C HIS A 210 -18.95 -12.90 -14.18
N LEU A 211 -17.73 -12.60 -14.61
CA LEU A 211 -16.68 -12.09 -13.72
C LEU A 211 -16.81 -10.57 -13.58
N LEU A 212 -16.57 -10.05 -12.37
CA LEU A 212 -16.45 -8.61 -12.15
C LEU A 212 -15.19 -8.09 -12.85
N ILE A 213 -15.31 -7.01 -13.62
CA ILE A 213 -14.19 -6.42 -14.35
C ILE A 213 -13.77 -5.14 -13.65
N ARG A 214 -12.48 -5.05 -13.32
CA ARG A 214 -11.82 -3.79 -12.94
C ARG A 214 -10.92 -3.33 -14.08
N GLY A 215 -11.23 -2.17 -14.64
CA GLY A 215 -10.48 -1.58 -15.74
C GLY A 215 -9.30 -0.74 -15.26
N GLY A 216 -8.25 -0.68 -16.07
CA GLY A 216 -7.03 0.07 -15.77
C GLY A 216 -6.02 -0.73 -14.95
N CYS A 217 -4.84 -0.19 -14.63
CA CYS A 217 -4.54 1.26 -14.63
C CYS A 217 -4.51 1.91 -16.02
N LEU A 218 -5.37 2.91 -16.27
CA LEU A 218 -5.39 3.65 -17.55
C LEU A 218 -4.07 4.38 -17.80
N LEU A 219 -3.59 5.10 -16.79
CA LEU A 219 -2.38 5.91 -16.83
C LEU A 219 -1.39 5.43 -15.77
N ASP A 220 -0.46 4.58 -16.18
CA ASP A 220 0.59 4.12 -15.27
C ASP A 220 1.83 5.01 -15.36
N PHE A 221 2.01 5.89 -14.37
CA PHE A 221 3.20 6.73 -14.31
C PHE A 221 4.43 6.00 -13.76
N ALA A 222 4.40 4.69 -13.50
CA ALA A 222 5.61 3.96 -13.11
C ALA A 222 6.66 4.03 -14.24
N PRO A 223 7.96 3.83 -13.94
CA PRO A 223 8.98 3.74 -14.98
C PRO A 223 8.58 2.74 -16.06
N GLN A 224 8.52 3.21 -17.32
CA GLN A 224 8.06 2.45 -18.49
C GLN A 224 6.56 2.12 -18.52
N GLY A 225 5.71 2.74 -17.70
CA GLY A 225 4.26 2.49 -17.67
C GLY A 225 3.45 3.25 -18.74
N LEU A 226 3.97 4.37 -19.26
CA LEU A 226 3.33 5.16 -20.32
C LEU A 226 3.94 4.87 -21.72
N PRO A 227 3.20 5.13 -22.81
CA PRO A 227 3.74 5.08 -24.17
C PRO A 227 4.99 5.95 -24.35
N ASP A 228 6.00 5.43 -25.06
CA ASP A 228 7.29 6.10 -25.20
C ASP A 228 7.19 7.42 -26.00
N TRP A 229 6.25 7.52 -26.94
CA TRP A 229 6.05 8.72 -27.77
C TRP A 229 5.55 9.95 -26.96
N LEU A 230 4.95 9.73 -25.78
CA LEU A 230 4.50 10.82 -24.91
C LEU A 230 5.64 11.66 -24.34
N GLU A 231 6.88 11.15 -24.35
CA GLU A 231 8.05 11.90 -23.86
C GLU A 231 8.24 13.23 -24.61
N SER A 232 7.90 13.25 -25.91
CA SER A 232 8.01 14.45 -26.75
C SER A 232 7.05 15.56 -26.34
N TRP A 233 5.93 15.21 -25.68
CA TRP A 233 4.86 16.13 -25.30
C TRP A 233 5.02 16.69 -23.87
N LYS A 234 6.02 16.21 -23.12
CA LYS A 234 6.26 16.62 -21.72
C LYS A 234 6.42 18.14 -21.52
N LEU A 235 6.96 18.85 -22.51
CA LEU A 235 7.23 20.29 -22.40
C LEU A 235 5.97 21.14 -22.61
N ASP A 236 4.90 20.55 -23.14
CA ASP A 236 3.62 21.22 -23.39
C ASP A 236 2.52 20.60 -22.52
N MET A 237 2.43 21.09 -21.28
CA MET A 237 1.48 20.58 -20.29
C MET A 237 0.02 20.71 -20.72
N ALA A 238 -0.32 21.75 -21.50
CA ALA A 238 -1.70 21.96 -21.96
C ALA A 238 -2.09 20.87 -22.97
N ASN A 239 -1.22 20.61 -23.95
CA ASN A 239 -1.43 19.53 -24.91
C ASN A 239 -1.40 18.17 -24.21
N PHE A 240 -0.46 17.93 -23.29
CA PHE A 240 -0.37 16.69 -22.53
C PHE A 240 -1.66 16.38 -21.76
N GLN A 241 -2.26 17.38 -21.09
CA GLN A 241 -3.56 17.24 -20.42
C GLN A 241 -4.69 16.90 -21.39
N SER A 242 -4.70 17.51 -22.57
CA SER A 242 -5.72 17.25 -23.59
C SER A 242 -5.62 15.81 -24.13
N ILE A 243 -4.40 15.33 -24.39
CA ILE A 243 -4.16 13.98 -24.90
C ILE A 243 -4.57 12.94 -23.83
N ILE A 244 -4.18 13.16 -22.57
CA ILE A 244 -4.62 12.32 -21.44
C ILE A 244 -6.16 12.27 -21.36
N SER A 245 -6.81 13.44 -21.40
CA SER A 245 -8.26 13.52 -21.27
C SER A 245 -8.94 12.73 -22.40
N HIS A 246 -8.46 12.90 -23.62
CA HIS A 246 -8.98 12.18 -24.79
C HIS A 246 -8.83 10.65 -24.67
N PHE A 247 -7.68 10.17 -24.18
CA PHE A 247 -7.47 8.73 -23.96
C PHE A 247 -8.44 8.17 -22.90
N ILE A 248 -8.60 8.87 -21.77
CA ILE A 248 -9.54 8.47 -20.70
C ILE A 248 -10.97 8.41 -21.24
N GLU A 249 -11.42 9.46 -21.93
CA GLU A 249 -12.76 9.53 -22.54
C GLU A 249 -12.98 8.36 -23.50
N THR A 250 -11.98 8.07 -24.36
CA THR A 250 -12.05 6.98 -25.35
C THR A 250 -12.16 5.62 -24.67
N ALA A 251 -11.31 5.34 -23.66
CA ALA A 251 -11.30 4.08 -22.94
C ALA A 251 -12.62 3.84 -22.19
N ILE A 252 -13.10 4.84 -21.45
CA ILE A 252 -14.34 4.74 -20.67
C ILE A 252 -15.54 4.61 -21.60
N THR A 253 -15.63 5.45 -22.63
CA THR A 253 -16.74 5.41 -23.60
C THR A 253 -16.84 4.02 -24.25
N ARG A 254 -15.70 3.44 -24.65
CA ARG A 254 -15.64 2.12 -25.31
C ARG A 254 -16.26 1.01 -24.46
N TYR A 255 -15.99 1.00 -23.16
CA TYR A 255 -16.41 -0.07 -22.25
C TYR A 255 -17.58 0.33 -21.33
N THR A 256 -18.33 1.37 -21.74
CA THR A 256 -19.53 1.82 -21.03
C THR A 256 -20.51 0.66 -20.86
N GLY A 257 -20.96 0.44 -19.63
CA GLY A 257 -21.88 -0.64 -19.27
C GLY A 257 -21.21 -1.99 -18.93
N SER A 258 -20.04 -2.28 -19.50
CA SER A 258 -19.25 -3.49 -19.21
C SER A 258 -18.38 -3.33 -17.97
N ILE A 259 -17.70 -2.18 -17.83
CA ILE A 259 -16.77 -1.90 -16.73
C ILE A 259 -17.31 -0.77 -15.86
N ARG A 260 -17.50 -1.05 -14.56
CA ARG A 260 -18.01 -0.07 -13.58
C ARG A 260 -16.94 0.43 -12.61
N THR A 261 -15.82 -0.25 -12.49
CA THR A 261 -14.75 0.11 -11.54
C THR A 261 -13.47 0.33 -12.31
N TRP A 262 -12.88 1.51 -12.17
CA TRP A 262 -11.72 1.94 -12.94
C TRP A 262 -10.60 2.43 -12.03
N THR A 263 -9.42 1.85 -12.18
CA THR A 263 -8.17 2.43 -11.68
C THR A 263 -7.65 3.40 -12.74
N LEU A 264 -7.67 4.70 -12.46
CA LEU A 264 -7.36 5.72 -13.45
C LEU A 264 -5.87 6.02 -13.55
N VAL A 265 -5.21 6.17 -12.41
CA VAL A 265 -3.79 6.53 -12.34
C VAL A 265 -3.02 5.66 -11.34
N SER A 266 -1.75 5.41 -11.63
CA SER A 266 -0.78 4.75 -10.74
C SER A 266 0.52 5.56 -10.66
N ALA A 267 1.36 5.27 -9.66
CA ALA A 267 2.68 5.87 -9.40
C ALA A 267 2.73 7.40 -9.20
N MET A 268 1.57 8.06 -9.17
CA MET A 268 1.52 9.52 -9.01
C MET A 268 2.01 9.97 -7.64
N ASN A 269 1.97 9.13 -6.60
CA ASN A 269 2.51 9.46 -5.28
C ASN A 269 4.05 9.31 -5.22
N THR A 270 4.62 8.34 -5.92
CA THR A 270 6.07 8.03 -5.93
C THR A 270 6.88 8.93 -6.86
N GLY A 271 6.24 9.85 -7.58
CA GLY A 271 6.88 10.82 -8.49
C GLY A 271 6.76 10.44 -9.96
N GLY A 272 6.52 9.15 -10.22
CA GLY A 272 6.30 8.60 -11.54
C GLY A 272 7.37 8.96 -12.59
N VAL A 273 6.98 8.85 -13.85
CA VAL A 273 7.76 9.24 -15.03
C VAL A 273 7.65 10.73 -15.30
N PHE A 274 8.55 11.23 -16.14
CA PHE A 274 8.61 12.63 -16.58
C PHE A 274 9.02 13.66 -15.51
N GLY A 275 9.31 13.27 -14.27
CA GLY A 275 9.84 14.21 -13.26
C GLY A 275 8.88 15.37 -12.97
N LEU A 276 7.58 15.08 -12.98
CA LEU A 276 6.52 16.04 -12.72
C LEU A 276 6.61 16.53 -11.27
N ASN A 277 6.46 17.84 -11.07
CA ASN A 277 6.38 18.37 -9.71
C ASN A 277 5.08 17.89 -9.01
N GLU A 278 5.07 17.97 -7.69
CA GLU A 278 3.98 17.43 -6.86
C GLU A 278 2.61 18.08 -7.13
N GLU A 279 2.59 19.40 -7.36
CA GLU A 279 1.37 20.15 -7.73
C GLU A 279 0.79 19.68 -9.07
N THR A 280 1.65 19.43 -10.06
CA THR A 280 1.25 18.92 -11.38
C THR A 280 0.71 17.51 -11.26
N ARG A 281 1.34 16.65 -10.43
CA ARG A 281 0.85 15.28 -10.17
C ARG A 281 -0.53 15.28 -9.53
N LEU A 282 -0.78 16.14 -8.55
CA LEU A 282 -2.11 16.29 -7.93
C LEU A 282 -3.14 16.80 -8.96
N THR A 283 -2.79 17.84 -9.72
CA THR A 283 -3.69 18.44 -10.71
C THR A 283 -4.06 17.46 -11.83
N LEU A 284 -3.09 16.70 -12.34
CA LEU A 284 -3.32 15.68 -13.36
C LEU A 284 -4.17 14.51 -12.84
N THR A 285 -3.92 14.08 -11.60
CA THR A 285 -4.72 13.03 -10.96
C THR A 285 -6.18 13.48 -10.79
N ALA A 286 -6.38 14.70 -10.27
CA ALA A 286 -7.68 15.31 -10.13
C ALA A 286 -8.40 15.42 -11.47
N ARG A 287 -7.70 15.92 -12.50
CA ARG A 287 -8.23 16.05 -13.85
C ARG A 287 -8.63 14.71 -14.46
N ALA A 288 -7.83 13.66 -14.27
CA ALA A 288 -8.15 12.32 -14.76
C ALA A 288 -9.46 11.80 -14.16
N ILE A 289 -9.68 12.01 -12.85
CA ILE A 289 -10.90 11.62 -12.16
C ILE A 289 -12.10 12.46 -12.66
N GLU A 290 -11.94 13.77 -12.81
CA GLU A 290 -12.99 14.65 -13.32
C GLU A 290 -13.45 14.24 -14.73
N VAL A 291 -12.49 13.99 -15.64
CA VAL A 291 -12.79 13.58 -17.02
C VAL A 291 -13.51 12.24 -17.04
N ALA A 292 -13.06 11.28 -16.22
CA ALA A 292 -13.71 9.99 -16.10
C ALA A 292 -15.17 10.12 -15.65
N LYS A 293 -15.42 10.93 -14.61
CA LYS A 293 -16.76 11.21 -14.09
C LYS A 293 -17.64 12.02 -15.04
N GLN A 294 -17.06 12.92 -15.83
CA GLN A 294 -17.79 13.65 -16.87
C GLN A 294 -18.20 12.73 -18.03
N THR A 295 -17.39 11.71 -18.32
CA THR A 295 -17.67 10.73 -19.37
C THR A 295 -18.78 9.77 -18.95
N ASP A 296 -18.68 9.20 -17.74
CA ASP A 296 -19.72 8.35 -17.15
C ASP A 296 -19.75 8.54 -15.63
N ASP A 297 -20.79 9.21 -15.12
CA ASP A 297 -20.93 9.48 -13.69
C ASP A 297 -21.23 8.22 -12.85
N SER A 298 -21.68 7.15 -13.50
CA SER A 298 -22.08 5.90 -12.83
C SER A 298 -20.90 5.00 -12.43
N ILE A 299 -19.70 5.25 -12.97
CA ILE A 299 -18.51 4.46 -12.66
C ILE A 299 -17.93 4.81 -11.29
N GLN A 300 -17.14 3.91 -10.73
CA GLN A 300 -16.32 4.14 -9.56
C GLN A 300 -14.87 4.40 -9.98
N CYS A 301 -14.31 5.51 -9.52
CA CYS A 301 -12.96 5.94 -9.87
C CYS A 301 -12.00 5.66 -8.71
N PHE A 302 -10.95 4.91 -8.99
CA PHE A 302 -9.89 4.54 -8.06
C PHE A 302 -8.55 5.11 -8.52
N ILE A 303 -7.66 5.35 -7.56
CA ILE A 303 -6.25 5.64 -7.82
C ILE A 303 -5.39 4.59 -7.13
N ARG A 304 -4.31 4.17 -7.78
CA ARG A 304 -3.35 3.24 -7.20
C ARG A 304 -2.24 3.99 -6.48
N VAL A 305 -2.01 3.58 -5.24
CA VAL A 305 -0.97 4.09 -4.35
C VAL A 305 0.13 3.04 -4.27
N GLU A 306 1.29 3.37 -4.82
CA GLU A 306 2.48 2.53 -4.73
C GLU A 306 3.24 2.81 -3.44
N GLN A 307 3.92 1.80 -2.88
CA GLN A 307 4.69 1.91 -1.64
C GLN A 307 3.88 2.65 -0.55
N PRO A 308 2.74 2.09 -0.12
CA PRO A 308 1.79 2.80 0.72
C PRO A 308 2.32 3.15 2.13
N TRP A 309 3.44 2.55 2.55
CA TRP A 309 4.18 2.95 3.76
C TRP A 309 5.12 4.14 3.56
N GLY A 310 5.29 4.61 2.33
CA GLY A 310 6.09 5.78 1.99
C GLY A 310 7.60 5.51 1.88
N ASP A 311 8.01 4.30 1.48
CA ASP A 311 9.41 3.91 1.34
C ASP A 311 10.21 4.90 0.45
N TYR A 312 9.58 5.43 -0.61
CA TYR A 312 10.16 6.43 -1.50
C TYR A 312 10.56 7.74 -0.80
N LEU A 313 9.91 8.11 0.32
CA LEU A 313 10.17 9.35 1.04
C LEU A 313 11.58 9.39 1.61
N SER A 314 12.20 8.23 1.86
CA SER A 314 13.58 8.12 2.32
C SER A 314 14.59 8.76 1.35
N LYS A 315 14.23 8.88 0.06
CA LYS A 315 15.06 9.51 -0.99
C LYS A 315 15.02 11.04 -0.94
N GLY A 316 14.10 11.64 -0.17
CA GLY A 316 14.04 13.08 0.10
C GLY A 316 13.61 13.97 -1.08
N GLN A 317 12.97 13.40 -2.10
CA GLN A 317 12.53 14.13 -3.30
C GLN A 317 11.05 14.55 -3.25
N HIS A 318 10.32 14.18 -2.20
CA HIS A 318 8.86 14.26 -2.12
C HIS A 318 8.42 14.92 -0.81
N GLN A 319 7.36 15.73 -0.86
CA GLN A 319 6.86 16.41 0.33
C GLN A 319 5.65 15.69 0.95
N LEU A 320 4.83 15.02 0.14
CA LEU A 320 3.63 14.33 0.60
C LEU A 320 3.88 12.82 0.81
N SER A 321 3.47 12.33 1.98
CA SER A 321 3.32 10.90 2.21
C SER A 321 2.17 10.33 1.37
N PRO A 322 2.10 8.99 1.18
CA PRO A 322 0.99 8.36 0.45
C PRO A 322 -0.38 8.80 0.95
N MET A 323 -0.56 8.81 2.27
CA MET A 323 -1.82 9.22 2.90
C MET A 323 -2.11 10.71 2.69
N GLN A 324 -1.10 11.57 2.74
CA GLN A 324 -1.28 13.01 2.48
C GLN A 324 -1.61 13.28 1.01
N PHE A 325 -1.04 12.51 0.08
CA PHE A 325 -1.38 12.58 -1.34
C PHE A 325 -2.84 12.20 -1.57
N VAL A 326 -3.31 11.10 -0.99
CA VAL A 326 -4.72 10.67 -1.07
C VAL A 326 -5.66 11.69 -0.41
N ASP A 327 -5.35 12.15 0.81
CA ASP A 327 -6.14 13.18 1.52
C ASP A 327 -6.22 14.48 0.71
N ALA A 328 -5.14 14.88 0.03
CA ALA A 328 -5.16 16.04 -0.85
C ALA A 328 -6.12 15.86 -2.04
N ILE A 329 -6.13 14.69 -2.68
CA ILE A 329 -7.06 14.39 -3.79
C ILE A 329 -8.51 14.33 -3.30
N ASP A 330 -8.78 13.66 -2.16
CA ASP A 330 -10.13 13.55 -1.59
C ASP A 330 -10.71 14.94 -1.26
N ARG A 331 -9.89 15.82 -0.68
CA ARG A 331 -10.27 17.22 -0.38
C ARG A 331 -10.61 18.06 -1.60
N LEU A 332 -10.11 17.72 -2.79
CA LEU A 332 -10.48 18.41 -4.03
C LEU A 332 -11.93 18.10 -4.44
N GLY A 333 -12.56 17.06 -3.88
CA GLY A 333 -13.96 16.73 -4.13
C GLY A 333 -14.24 16.25 -5.56
N VAL A 334 -13.23 15.71 -6.25
CA VAL A 334 -13.31 15.29 -7.66
C VAL A 334 -14.08 13.98 -7.89
N GLY A 335 -14.61 13.37 -6.82
CA GLY A 335 -15.40 12.13 -6.92
C GLY A 335 -14.56 10.84 -6.85
N LEU A 336 -13.43 10.87 -6.13
CA LEU A 336 -12.66 9.66 -5.82
C LEU A 336 -13.54 8.65 -5.07
N SER A 337 -13.64 7.43 -5.59
CA SER A 337 -14.49 6.37 -5.01
C SER A 337 -13.73 5.44 -4.07
N GLY A 338 -12.41 5.35 -4.22
CA GLY A 338 -11.54 4.53 -3.37
C GLY A 338 -10.09 4.57 -3.81
N ILE A 339 -9.25 3.79 -3.13
CA ILE A 339 -7.82 3.67 -3.41
C ILE A 339 -7.43 2.20 -3.56
N ASP A 340 -6.52 1.92 -4.49
CA ASP A 340 -5.85 0.64 -4.59
C ASP A 340 -4.50 0.73 -3.88
N LEU A 341 -4.27 -0.12 -2.88
CA LEU A 341 -2.98 -0.21 -2.19
C LEU A 341 -2.12 -1.25 -2.90
N GLU A 342 -1.02 -0.83 -3.54
CA GLU A 342 -0.10 -1.77 -4.16
C GLU A 342 0.94 -2.29 -3.16
N LEU A 343 0.86 -3.59 -2.87
CA LEU A 343 1.75 -4.29 -1.94
C LEU A 343 2.75 -5.19 -2.69
N SER A 344 3.75 -4.58 -3.33
CA SER A 344 4.79 -5.26 -4.09
C SER A 344 5.93 -5.77 -3.18
N ILE A 345 5.62 -6.69 -2.25
CA ILE A 345 6.55 -7.20 -1.23
C ILE A 345 7.61 -8.10 -1.86
N GLY A 346 8.89 -7.80 -1.60
CA GLY A 346 10.03 -8.62 -2.06
C GLY A 346 10.53 -8.31 -3.48
N TYR A 347 10.00 -7.25 -4.11
CA TYR A 347 10.42 -6.78 -5.43
C TYR A 347 11.42 -5.61 -5.33
N TYR A 348 12.26 -5.44 -6.35
CA TYR A 348 13.24 -4.36 -6.48
C TYR A 348 13.20 -3.81 -7.93
N PRO A 349 13.40 -2.49 -8.19
CA PRO A 349 13.76 -1.42 -7.25
C PRO A 349 12.60 -0.72 -6.53
N ASN A 350 11.36 -0.92 -6.98
CA ASN A 350 10.19 -0.16 -6.51
C ASN A 350 9.24 -0.96 -5.59
N GLY A 351 9.68 -2.10 -5.07
CA GLY A 351 8.87 -2.90 -4.15
C GLY A 351 8.72 -2.27 -2.77
N SER A 352 7.78 -2.80 -2.00
CA SER A 352 7.59 -2.45 -0.59
C SER A 352 8.42 -3.36 0.30
N HIS A 353 8.92 -2.83 1.41
CA HIS A 353 9.53 -3.68 2.43
C HIS A 353 8.48 -4.58 3.10
N HIS A 354 8.94 -5.67 3.73
CA HIS A 354 8.07 -6.59 4.45
C HIS A 354 7.58 -5.94 5.76
N HIS A 355 6.26 -5.95 5.98
CA HIS A 355 5.61 -5.51 7.21
C HIS A 355 4.81 -6.68 7.81
N ASP A 356 4.66 -6.70 9.13
CA ASP A 356 3.82 -7.73 9.76
C ASP A 356 2.33 -7.44 9.60
N LEU A 357 1.50 -8.44 9.94
CA LEU A 357 0.05 -8.36 9.77
C LEU A 357 -0.60 -7.21 10.56
N LEU A 358 -0.02 -6.79 11.69
CA LEU A 358 -0.56 -5.69 12.48
C LEU A 358 -0.34 -4.36 11.77
N ASP A 359 0.84 -4.16 11.19
CA ASP A 359 1.14 -2.99 10.38
C ASP A 359 0.31 -2.95 9.10
N ILE A 360 0.02 -4.11 8.47
CA ILE A 360 -0.90 -4.20 7.33
C ILE A 360 -2.33 -3.86 7.76
N SER A 361 -2.82 -4.40 8.89
CA SER A 361 -4.16 -4.08 9.40
C SER A 361 -4.31 -2.57 9.62
N LYS A 362 -3.30 -1.93 10.22
CA LYS A 362 -3.29 -0.48 10.48
C LYS A 362 -3.11 0.39 9.23
N LEU A 363 -2.67 -0.18 8.11
CA LEU A 363 -2.63 0.52 6.83
C LEU A 363 -4.03 0.57 6.21
N ILE A 364 -4.84 -0.46 6.45
CA ILE A 364 -6.18 -0.64 5.87
C ILE A 364 -7.28 -0.03 6.75
N ASP A 365 -7.17 -0.20 8.07
CA ASP A 365 -8.06 0.39 9.09
C ASP A 365 -7.73 1.87 9.35
#